data_AF-A0A5N6YFA3-F1
#
_entry.id   AF-A0A5N6YFA3-F1
#
_cell.length_a   1.000
_cell.length_b   1.000
_cell.length_c   1.000
_cell.angle_alpha   90.00
_cell.angle_beta   90.00
_cell.angle_gamma   90.00
#
_symmetry.space_group_name_H-M   'P 1'
#
loop_
_entity.id
_entity.type
_entity.pdbx_description
1 polymer ?
#
loop_
_entity_poly.entity_id
_entity_poly.type
_entity_poly.pdbx_seq_one_letter_code
_entity_poly.pdbx_strand_id
1 'polypeptide(L)'
;MSRVLLRCFNTSNKPIQTSEHQKCFSRHNDLSLYPEWVNGKSLKVWNSRIPLNRRQTLLEDLAEFLLQLWTTAVPPDFIPEQKSRYSAWLSESLDRGLRRTLTGTARWGDAIDYLIMRSMIPEYAGDYDKYTDVGFAHGDPNAYNFMKDDDFHLTGVVDWDWISVAPLPAVIHHPWFIADIPGWSNDSVAEGESFGEDRSYLAKAIKNKEISRRLPVTVSTLLQHSGRRLFFQSAFHFKGIHEKLRYTAREQRRTSRLRTHS
;
A
#
# COMPACT_ATOMS: atom_id res chain seq x y z
N MET A 1 10.60 11.29 -20.60
CA MET A 1 11.09 11.69 -19.26
C MET A 1 10.25 11.00 -18.19
N SER A 2 10.57 9.74 -17.87
CA SER A 2 10.09 9.03 -16.67
C SER A 2 11.25 8.14 -16.22
N ARG A 3 12.18 8.72 -15.43
CA ARG A 3 13.42 8.07 -14.97
C ARG A 3 13.33 7.52 -13.54
N VAL A 4 12.18 7.66 -12.87
CA VAL A 4 12.11 7.46 -11.41
C VAL A 4 11.94 6.00 -11.00
N LEU A 5 11.29 5.14 -11.81
CA LEU A 5 11.09 3.73 -11.45
C LEU A 5 12.14 2.77 -12.03
N LEU A 6 12.86 3.17 -13.08
CA LEU A 6 13.73 2.28 -13.85
C LEU A 6 15.16 2.13 -13.32
N ARG A 7 15.53 2.77 -12.19
CA ARG A 7 16.86 2.58 -11.60
C ARG A 7 16.95 1.43 -10.59
N CYS A 8 15.82 0.86 -10.16
CA CYS A 8 15.80 -0.27 -9.23
C CYS A 8 15.57 -1.64 -9.91
N PHE A 9 15.13 -1.66 -11.17
CA PHE A 9 14.95 -2.90 -11.93
C PHE A 9 15.77 -2.85 -13.22
N ASN A 10 16.92 -3.55 -13.21
CA ASN A 10 17.80 -3.66 -14.35
C ASN A 10 17.09 -4.41 -15.49
N THR A 11 16.75 -3.71 -16.57
CA THR A 11 16.23 -4.29 -17.81
C THR A 11 17.38 -4.85 -18.64
N SER A 12 17.74 -6.11 -18.48
CA SER A 12 18.53 -6.81 -19.50
C SER A 12 18.26 -8.31 -19.50
N ASN A 13 17.31 -8.72 -20.34
CA ASN A 13 17.34 -10.03 -20.99
C ASN A 13 18.56 -10.05 -21.92
N LYS A 14 19.75 -10.39 -21.42
CA LYS A 14 20.91 -10.91 -22.18
C LYS A 14 21.93 -11.47 -21.19
N PRO A 15 22.66 -12.55 -21.56
CA PRO A 15 23.59 -13.22 -20.68
C PRO A 15 24.73 -12.27 -20.29
N ILE A 16 25.14 -12.36 -19.03
CA ILE A 16 26.21 -11.58 -18.42
C ILE A 16 27.47 -11.69 -19.29
N GLN A 17 27.73 -10.65 -20.07
CA GLN A 17 29.08 -10.31 -20.50
C GLN A 17 29.48 -9.03 -19.78
N THR A 18 30.58 -9.17 -19.07
CA THR A 18 31.32 -8.18 -18.30
C THR A 18 31.57 -6.89 -19.08
N SER A 19 31.10 -5.74 -18.57
CA SER A 19 31.95 -4.59 -18.22
C SER A 19 31.11 -3.35 -17.85
N GLU A 20 31.54 -2.72 -16.75
CA GLU A 20 31.39 -1.27 -16.46
C GLU A 20 30.00 -0.71 -16.07
N HIS A 21 29.64 -0.97 -14.80
CA HIS A 21 29.34 0.05 -13.76
C HIS A 21 28.35 -0.47 -12.70
N GLN A 22 28.80 -1.45 -11.91
CA GLN A 22 28.26 -1.71 -10.58
C GLN A 22 29.41 -2.28 -9.75
N LYS A 23 30.10 -1.43 -8.99
CA LYS A 23 31.15 -1.89 -8.07
C LYS A 23 30.46 -2.42 -6.80
N CYS A 24 30.05 -3.69 -6.85
CA CYS A 24 29.78 -4.48 -5.65
C CYS A 24 31.14 -4.79 -5.00
N PHE A 25 31.48 -4.11 -3.90
CA PHE A 25 32.61 -4.52 -3.07
C PHE A 25 32.13 -5.60 -2.11
N SER A 26 32.54 -6.85 -2.37
CA SER A 26 32.31 -7.96 -1.45
C SER A 26 33.56 -8.18 -0.61
N ARG A 27 33.52 -7.82 0.67
CA ARG A 27 34.39 -8.38 1.71
C ARG A 27 33.49 -9.15 2.66
N HIS A 28 33.58 -10.47 2.60
CA HIS A 28 33.00 -11.45 3.52
C HIS A 28 31.59 -11.18 4.08
N ASN A 29 30.61 -11.90 3.51
CA ASN A 29 29.28 -12.22 4.07
C ASN A 29 28.27 -11.11 4.38
N ASP A 30 28.59 -9.82 4.22
CA ASP A 30 27.59 -8.75 4.32
C ASP A 30 27.31 -8.13 2.95
N LEU A 31 26.17 -8.50 2.35
CA LEU A 31 25.73 -7.93 1.08
C LEU A 31 25.19 -6.52 1.31
N SER A 32 26.07 -5.52 1.20
CA SER A 32 25.68 -4.10 1.27
C SER A 32 25.28 -3.59 -0.12
N LEU A 33 24.02 -3.17 -0.26
CA LEU A 33 23.55 -2.47 -1.46
C LEU A 33 23.76 -0.96 -1.28
N TYR A 34 24.39 -0.31 -2.27
CA TYR A 34 24.56 1.14 -2.31
C TYR A 34 23.64 1.70 -3.40
N PRO A 35 22.37 2.01 -3.09
CA PRO A 35 21.48 2.64 -4.04
C PRO A 35 21.97 4.05 -4.37
N GLU A 36 21.49 4.58 -5.50
CA GLU A 36 21.74 5.97 -5.82
C GLU A 36 21.13 6.90 -4.77
N TRP A 37 21.85 7.99 -4.50
CA TRP A 37 21.36 9.05 -3.62
C TRP A 37 20.11 9.72 -4.19
N VAL A 38 19.03 9.74 -3.40
CA VAL A 38 17.80 10.46 -3.73
C VAL A 38 17.88 11.88 -3.18
N ASN A 39 17.84 12.87 -4.08
CA ASN A 39 17.83 14.28 -3.68
C ASN A 39 16.54 14.67 -2.97
N GLY A 40 16.59 15.76 -2.20
CA GLY A 40 15.44 16.31 -1.49
C GLY A 40 15.39 15.90 -0.02
N LYS A 41 14.21 16.09 0.59
CA LYS A 41 13.95 15.81 2.00
C LYS A 41 12.73 14.93 2.11
N SER A 42 12.74 14.04 3.10
CA SER A 42 11.56 13.28 3.49
C SER A 42 10.36 14.19 3.73
N LEU A 43 9.18 13.80 3.28
CA LEU A 43 7.93 14.54 3.47
C LEU A 43 7.63 14.69 4.97
N LYS A 44 7.87 13.66 5.77
CA LYS A 44 7.68 13.54 7.25
C LYS A 44 6.25 13.75 7.75
N VAL A 45 5.61 14.85 7.34
CA VAL A 45 4.30 15.29 7.81
C VAL A 45 3.42 15.60 6.62
N TRP A 46 2.15 15.18 6.70
CA TRP A 46 1.09 15.61 5.80
C TRP A 46 -0.09 16.12 6.62
N ASN A 47 -0.41 17.41 6.49
CA ASN A 47 -1.53 18.05 7.18
C ASN A 47 -1.99 19.32 6.42
N SER A 48 -3.04 19.95 6.92
CA SER A 48 -3.71 21.15 6.41
C SER A 48 -2.89 22.43 6.54
N ARG A 49 -1.79 22.42 7.32
CA ARG A 49 -0.86 23.54 7.35
C ARG A 49 -0.03 23.63 6.07
N ILE A 50 0.05 22.54 5.31
CA ILE A 50 0.66 22.55 3.98
C ILE A 50 -0.31 23.24 3.01
N PRO A 51 0.12 24.30 2.31
CA PRO A 51 -0.72 24.97 1.32
C PRO A 51 -1.30 24.02 0.29
N LEU A 52 -2.57 24.22 -0.08
CA LEU A 52 -3.30 23.34 -1.00
C LEU A 52 -2.57 23.13 -2.32
N ASN A 53 -2.01 24.20 -2.90
CA ASN A 53 -1.25 24.10 -4.16
C ASN A 53 -0.03 23.18 -4.02
N ARG A 54 0.70 23.24 -2.91
CA ARG A 54 1.84 22.35 -2.63
C ARG A 54 1.41 20.90 -2.44
N ARG A 55 0.29 20.67 -1.74
CA ARG A 55 -0.30 19.33 -1.63
C ARG A 55 -0.65 18.77 -3.01
N GLN A 56 -1.33 19.56 -3.84
CA GLN A 56 -1.73 19.17 -5.19
C GLN A 56 -0.52 18.89 -6.10
N THR A 57 0.54 19.71 -6.03
CA THR A 57 1.81 19.45 -6.74
C THR A 57 2.35 18.06 -6.41
N LEU A 58 2.49 17.73 -5.12
CA LEU A 58 3.00 16.41 -4.73
C LEU A 58 2.04 15.29 -5.17
N LEU A 59 0.73 15.49 -5.04
CA LEU A 59 -0.27 14.48 -5.42
C LEU A 59 -0.29 14.21 -6.93
N GLU A 60 0.01 15.19 -7.78
CA GLU A 60 0.14 14.99 -9.23
C GLU A 60 1.36 14.13 -9.59
N ASP A 61 2.50 14.38 -8.95
CA ASP A 61 3.70 13.56 -9.12
C ASP A 61 3.52 12.16 -8.52
N LEU A 62 2.82 12.08 -7.39
CA LEU A 62 2.48 10.82 -6.74
C LEU A 62 1.51 10.01 -7.60
N ALA A 63 0.53 10.64 -8.25
CA ALA A 63 -0.35 9.98 -9.20
C ALA A 63 0.44 9.35 -10.36
N GLU A 64 1.47 10.04 -10.85
CA GLU A 64 2.36 9.52 -11.88
C GLU A 64 3.12 8.29 -11.39
N PHE A 65 3.78 8.41 -10.24
CA PHE A 65 4.57 7.35 -9.62
C PHE A 65 3.72 6.12 -9.29
N LEU A 66 2.59 6.29 -8.61
CA LEU A 66 1.73 5.19 -8.18
C LEU A 66 1.11 4.46 -9.36
N LEU A 67 0.66 5.20 -10.38
CA LEU A 67 0.18 4.57 -11.62
C LEU A 67 1.29 3.72 -12.23
N GLN A 68 2.51 4.26 -12.35
CA GLN A 68 3.64 3.50 -12.86
C GLN A 68 3.94 2.26 -12.01
N LEU A 69 4.00 2.38 -10.68
CA LEU A 69 4.26 1.28 -9.76
C LEU A 69 3.26 0.13 -9.95
N TRP A 70 1.96 0.46 -9.98
CA TRP A 70 0.90 -0.55 -10.03
C TRP A 70 0.63 -1.11 -11.42
N THR A 71 1.05 -0.43 -12.49
CA THR A 71 0.96 -0.96 -13.87
C THR A 71 2.26 -1.56 -14.39
N THR A 72 3.35 -1.50 -13.61
CA THR A 72 4.61 -2.13 -14.00
C THR A 72 4.43 -3.65 -14.04
N ALA A 73 4.80 -4.27 -15.15
CA ALA A 73 4.71 -5.71 -15.32
C ALA A 73 5.59 -6.41 -14.29
N VAL A 74 4.99 -7.33 -13.54
CA VAL A 74 5.72 -8.21 -12.62
C VAL A 74 6.51 -9.23 -13.46
N PRO A 75 7.84 -9.38 -13.25
CA PRO A 75 8.60 -10.37 -14.01
C PRO A 75 8.09 -11.79 -13.73
N PRO A 76 8.14 -12.71 -14.70
CA PRO A 76 7.57 -14.06 -14.57
C PRO A 76 8.03 -14.81 -13.32
N ASP A 77 9.31 -14.66 -12.95
CA ASP A 77 9.91 -15.32 -11.77
C ASP A 77 9.31 -14.89 -10.43
N PHE A 78 8.60 -13.76 -10.40
CA PHE A 78 7.91 -13.23 -9.21
C PHE A 78 6.40 -13.43 -9.26
N ILE A 79 5.85 -13.95 -10.37
CA ILE A 79 4.43 -14.24 -10.47
C ILE A 79 4.19 -15.58 -9.76
N PRO A 80 3.31 -15.65 -8.75
CA PRO A 80 2.94 -16.92 -8.15
C PRO A 80 2.40 -17.89 -9.21
N GLU A 81 2.76 -19.17 -9.12
CA GLU A 81 2.33 -20.22 -10.07
C GLU A 81 0.82 -20.22 -10.32
N GLN A 82 0.05 -19.86 -9.28
CA GLN A 82 -1.37 -19.60 -9.37
C GLN A 82 -1.66 -18.14 -9.00
N LYS A 83 -2.19 -17.36 -9.96
CA LYS A 83 -2.74 -16.02 -9.69
C LYS A 83 -3.83 -16.15 -8.61
N SER A 84 -3.54 -15.65 -7.41
CA SER A 84 -4.45 -15.79 -6.27
C SER A 84 -5.57 -14.76 -6.33
N ARG A 85 -6.78 -15.20 -5.98
CA ARG A 85 -7.90 -14.29 -5.73
C ARG A 85 -7.58 -13.43 -4.50
N TYR A 86 -8.18 -12.25 -4.43
CA TYR A 86 -7.97 -11.36 -3.30
C TYR A 86 -8.43 -11.99 -1.97
N SER A 87 -9.54 -12.73 -1.97
CA SER A 87 -10.03 -13.49 -0.81
C SER A 87 -9.05 -14.56 -0.33
N ALA A 88 -8.41 -15.28 -1.25
CA ALA A 88 -7.39 -16.28 -0.95
C ALA A 88 -6.16 -15.61 -0.33
N TRP A 89 -5.69 -14.51 -0.93
CA TRP A 89 -4.57 -13.74 -0.42
C TRP A 89 -4.83 -13.17 0.99
N LEU A 90 -6.03 -12.64 1.23
CA LEU A 90 -6.44 -12.17 2.57
C LEU A 90 -6.43 -13.31 3.59
N SER A 91 -6.93 -14.50 3.20
CA SER A 91 -6.95 -15.67 4.06
C SER A 91 -5.55 -16.09 4.47
N GLU A 92 -4.62 -16.19 3.50
CA GLU A 92 -3.22 -16.51 3.78
C GLU A 92 -2.54 -15.45 4.66
N SER A 93 -2.81 -14.16 4.39
CA SER A 93 -2.24 -13.05 5.15
C SER A 93 -2.70 -13.06 6.61
N LEU A 94 -3.98 -13.32 6.84
CA LEU A 94 -4.57 -13.47 8.16
C LEU A 94 -4.07 -14.73 8.86
N ASP A 95 -4.02 -15.86 8.16
CA ASP A 95 -3.62 -17.15 8.72
C ASP A 95 -2.18 -17.11 9.24
N ARG A 96 -1.30 -16.26 8.70
CA ARG A 96 0.03 -15.98 9.29
C ARG A 96 -0.07 -15.39 10.70
N GLY A 97 -0.97 -14.43 10.92
CA GLY A 97 -1.23 -13.85 12.24
C GLY A 97 -1.84 -14.86 13.21
N LEU A 98 -2.81 -15.64 12.73
CA LEU A 98 -3.43 -16.72 13.51
C LEU A 98 -2.40 -17.77 13.94
N ARG A 99 -1.53 -18.25 13.03
CA ARG A 99 -0.47 -19.21 13.35
C ARG A 99 0.47 -18.67 14.42
N ARG A 100 0.93 -17.42 14.31
CA ARG A 100 1.78 -16.79 15.33
C ARG A 100 1.09 -16.76 16.69
N THR A 101 -0.21 -16.52 16.72
CA THR A 101 -1.01 -16.50 17.95
C THR A 101 -1.09 -17.88 18.58
N LEU A 102 -1.40 -18.90 17.77
CA LEU A 102 -1.50 -20.29 18.24
C LEU A 102 -0.15 -20.87 18.71
N THR A 103 0.96 -20.44 18.11
CA THR A 103 2.31 -20.86 18.51
C THR A 103 2.91 -20.00 19.63
N GLY A 104 2.17 -19.03 20.18
CA GLY A 104 2.63 -18.18 21.27
C GLY A 104 3.73 -17.17 20.88
N THR A 105 3.91 -16.90 19.59
CA THR A 105 4.91 -15.96 19.06
C THR A 105 4.33 -14.60 18.64
N ALA A 106 3.01 -14.45 18.72
CA ALA A 106 2.34 -13.17 18.46
C ALA A 106 2.62 -12.15 19.56
N ARG A 107 2.90 -10.90 19.15
CA ARG A 107 3.06 -9.77 20.08
C ARG A 107 1.73 -9.18 20.56
N TRP A 108 0.66 -9.40 19.79
CA TRP A 108 -0.70 -8.89 20.03
C TRP A 108 -1.70 -9.70 19.18
N GLY A 109 -3.00 -9.45 19.39
CA GLY A 109 -4.08 -10.17 18.73
C GLY A 109 -4.48 -11.44 19.49
N ASP A 110 -5.70 -11.92 19.25
CA ASP A 110 -6.18 -13.17 19.82
C ASP A 110 -6.76 -14.08 18.73
N ALA A 111 -6.73 -15.40 18.97
CA ALA A 111 -7.11 -16.38 17.96
C ALA A 111 -8.59 -16.26 17.57
N ILE A 112 -9.45 -15.85 18.51
CA ILE A 112 -10.88 -15.67 18.26
C ILE A 112 -11.11 -14.46 17.36
N ASP A 113 -10.43 -13.34 17.60
CA ASP A 113 -10.48 -12.14 16.77
C ASP A 113 -10.03 -12.46 15.34
N TYR A 114 -8.95 -13.22 15.15
CA TYR A 114 -8.52 -13.66 13.82
C TYR A 114 -9.55 -14.59 13.15
N LEU A 115 -10.15 -15.54 13.86
CA LEU A 115 -11.21 -16.39 13.30
C LEU A 115 -12.46 -15.58 12.90
N ILE A 116 -12.82 -14.57 13.70
CA ILE A 116 -13.89 -13.63 13.37
C ILE A 116 -13.54 -12.85 12.10
N MET A 117 -12.36 -12.24 12.03
CA MET A 117 -11.90 -11.53 10.83
C MET A 117 -11.88 -12.45 9.61
N ARG A 118 -11.45 -13.69 9.77
CA ARG A 118 -11.46 -14.69 8.69
C ARG A 118 -12.87 -14.92 8.13
N SER A 119 -13.89 -14.96 8.99
CA SER A 119 -15.29 -15.07 8.57
C SER A 119 -15.82 -13.83 7.84
N MET A 120 -15.19 -12.67 8.00
CA MET A 120 -15.56 -11.42 7.34
C MET A 120 -14.97 -11.28 5.92
N ILE A 121 -13.98 -12.10 5.54
CA ILE A 121 -13.29 -12.01 4.24
C ILE A 121 -14.25 -11.92 3.05
N PRO A 122 -15.33 -12.74 2.94
CA PRO A 122 -16.26 -12.64 1.81
C PRO A 122 -16.86 -11.24 1.62
N GLU A 123 -17.16 -10.52 2.71
CA GLU A 123 -17.71 -9.17 2.68
C GLU A 123 -16.71 -8.14 2.14
N TYR A 124 -15.42 -8.34 2.40
CA TYR A 124 -14.36 -7.41 1.99
C TYR A 124 -13.76 -7.74 0.63
N ALA A 125 -13.89 -8.99 0.18
CA ALA A 125 -13.21 -9.49 -1.01
C ALA A 125 -14.13 -9.78 -2.21
N GLY A 126 -15.43 -10.04 -1.99
CA GLY A 126 -16.33 -10.59 -3.02
C GLY A 126 -16.32 -9.82 -4.34
N ASP A 127 -16.48 -8.49 -4.29
CA ASP A 127 -16.50 -7.63 -5.48
C ASP A 127 -15.14 -7.50 -6.20
N TYR A 128 -14.07 -7.95 -5.54
CA TYR A 128 -12.69 -7.75 -5.96
C TYR A 128 -12.00 -9.04 -6.44
N ASP A 129 -12.58 -10.20 -6.21
CA ASP A 129 -12.03 -11.48 -6.68
C ASP A 129 -12.01 -11.62 -8.21
N LYS A 130 -12.73 -10.73 -8.92
CA LYS A 130 -12.65 -10.59 -10.38
C LYS A 130 -11.31 -10.03 -10.87
N TYR A 131 -10.54 -9.34 -10.02
CA TYR A 131 -9.23 -8.80 -10.36
C TYR A 131 -8.16 -9.86 -10.06
N THR A 132 -7.72 -10.58 -11.10
CA THR A 132 -6.75 -11.67 -10.97
C THR A 132 -5.32 -11.24 -11.27
N ASP A 133 -5.12 -10.02 -11.80
CA ASP A 133 -3.79 -9.50 -12.02
C ASP A 133 -3.07 -9.15 -10.72
N VAL A 134 -1.74 -9.07 -10.82
CA VAL A 134 -0.84 -8.79 -9.71
C VAL A 134 -0.08 -7.50 -9.97
N GLY A 135 0.35 -6.86 -8.89
CA GLY A 135 1.19 -5.67 -8.96
C GLY A 135 2.16 -5.61 -7.78
N PHE A 136 3.05 -4.63 -7.83
CA PHE A 136 3.98 -4.36 -6.73
C PHE A 136 3.31 -3.53 -5.63
N ALA A 137 3.47 -3.95 -4.39
CA ALA A 137 3.25 -3.12 -3.20
C ALA A 137 4.58 -2.67 -2.64
N HIS A 138 4.67 -1.39 -2.24
CA HIS A 138 5.82 -0.83 -1.54
C HIS A 138 6.06 -1.48 -0.16
N GLY A 139 4.99 -1.91 0.52
CA GLY A 139 5.03 -2.49 1.86
C GLY A 139 4.87 -1.45 2.96
N ASP A 140 5.60 -0.34 2.90
CA ASP A 140 5.48 0.76 3.90
C ASP A 140 5.37 2.17 3.28
N PRO A 141 4.24 2.52 2.64
CA PRO A 141 4.05 3.84 2.02
C PRO A 141 3.67 4.93 3.04
N ASN A 142 4.45 5.08 4.12
CA ASN A 142 4.32 6.17 5.09
C ASN A 142 5.02 7.45 4.62
N ALA A 143 4.72 8.61 5.21
CA ALA A 143 5.24 9.91 4.77
C ALA A 143 6.77 10.01 4.81
N TYR A 144 7.46 9.23 5.64
CA TYR A 144 8.91 9.29 5.73
C TYR A 144 9.60 8.77 4.47
N ASN A 145 8.97 7.83 3.78
CA ASN A 145 9.51 7.11 2.64
C ASN A 145 9.32 7.85 1.30
N PHE A 146 8.62 9.00 1.30
CA PHE A 146 8.47 9.87 0.13
C PHE A 146 9.38 11.08 0.25
N MET A 147 10.23 11.28 -0.75
CA MET A 147 11.18 12.39 -0.83
C MET A 147 10.61 13.50 -1.71
N LYS A 148 10.77 14.74 -1.28
CA LYS A 148 10.36 15.92 -2.03
C LYS A 148 11.41 17.02 -2.04
N ASP A 149 11.35 17.89 -3.03
CA ASP A 149 12.15 19.13 -3.05
C ASP A 149 11.46 20.27 -2.28
N ASP A 150 12.02 21.48 -2.42
CA ASP A 150 11.52 22.68 -1.76
C ASP A 150 10.23 23.23 -2.43
N ASP A 151 9.98 22.87 -3.70
CA ASP A 151 8.79 23.20 -4.48
C ASP A 151 7.68 22.14 -4.35
N PHE A 152 7.89 21.14 -3.49
CA PHE A 152 6.96 20.04 -3.21
C PHE A 152 6.78 19.04 -4.35
N HIS A 153 7.70 19.00 -5.30
CA HIS A 153 7.74 17.91 -6.27
C HIS A 153 8.29 16.63 -5.66
N LEU A 154 7.76 15.48 -6.09
CA LEU A 154 8.26 14.17 -5.66
C LEU A 154 9.62 13.91 -6.33
N THR A 155 10.66 13.75 -5.52
CA THR A 155 12.03 13.50 -6.01
C THR A 155 12.40 12.02 -5.97
N GLY A 156 11.73 11.23 -5.14
CA GLY A 156 11.91 9.78 -5.09
C GLY A 156 11.16 9.11 -3.96
N VAL A 157 11.22 7.78 -3.95
CA VAL A 157 10.62 6.92 -2.93
C VAL A 157 11.69 5.93 -2.47
N VAL A 158 11.84 5.77 -1.16
CA VAL A 158 12.92 5.00 -0.51
C VAL A 158 12.33 3.91 0.38
N ASP A 159 13.19 3.06 0.96
CA ASP A 159 12.79 1.98 1.88
C ASP A 159 11.90 0.91 1.22
N TRP A 160 12.48 0.25 0.22
CA TRP A 160 11.83 -0.80 -0.57
C TRP A 160 11.99 -2.21 0.03
N ASP A 161 12.50 -2.34 1.26
CA ASP A 161 12.80 -3.63 1.89
C ASP A 161 11.56 -4.52 2.06
N TRP A 162 10.37 -3.90 2.08
CA TRP A 162 9.08 -4.55 2.22
C TRP A 162 8.32 -4.69 0.90
N ILE A 163 9.00 -4.52 -0.24
CA ILE A 163 8.38 -4.70 -1.55
C ILE A 163 7.82 -6.13 -1.68
N SER A 164 6.62 -6.24 -2.23
CA SER A 164 5.98 -7.55 -2.44
C SER A 164 5.11 -7.55 -3.68
N VAL A 165 4.82 -8.74 -4.20
CA VAL A 165 3.84 -8.97 -5.27
C VAL A 165 2.56 -9.51 -4.64
N ALA A 166 1.43 -8.90 -4.98
CA ALA A 166 0.12 -9.36 -4.53
C ALA A 166 -0.98 -8.99 -5.54
N PRO A 167 -2.20 -9.54 -5.42
CA PRO A 167 -3.32 -9.18 -6.28
C PRO A 167 -3.59 -7.68 -6.26
N LEU A 168 -4.03 -7.11 -7.39
CA LEU A 168 -4.26 -5.67 -7.53
C LEU A 168 -5.09 -5.04 -6.39
N PRO A 169 -6.19 -5.66 -5.89
CA PRO A 169 -6.96 -5.09 -4.78
C PRO A 169 -6.20 -5.01 -3.45
N ALA A 170 -5.14 -5.82 -3.29
CA ALA A 170 -4.26 -5.84 -2.12
C ALA A 170 -3.14 -4.80 -2.16
N VAL A 171 -2.74 -4.37 -3.36
CA VAL A 171 -1.62 -3.44 -3.56
C VAL A 171 -2.06 -2.00 -3.86
N ILE A 172 -3.24 -1.81 -4.46
CA ILE A 172 -3.78 -0.49 -4.81
C ILE A 172 -4.57 0.06 -3.62
N HIS A 173 -3.87 0.87 -2.83
CA HIS A 173 -4.41 1.62 -1.70
C HIS A 173 -3.86 3.05 -1.66
N HIS A 174 -4.57 3.93 -0.96
CA HIS A 174 -4.01 5.25 -0.65
C HIS A 174 -2.76 5.10 0.23
N PRO A 175 -1.72 5.93 0.03
CA PRO A 175 -0.60 6.05 0.95
C PRO A 175 -1.06 6.36 2.37
N TRP A 176 -0.35 5.83 3.37
CA TRP A 176 -0.75 5.89 4.78
C TRP A 176 -1.02 7.30 5.27
N PHE A 177 -0.24 8.27 4.79
CA PHE A 177 -0.31 9.66 5.21
C PHE A 177 -1.55 10.42 4.70
N ILE A 178 -2.32 9.85 3.77
CA ILE A 178 -3.62 10.39 3.32
C ILE A 178 -4.77 9.40 3.46
N ALA A 179 -4.55 8.20 4.00
CA ALA A 179 -5.54 7.12 3.91
C ALA A 179 -6.70 7.22 4.92
N ASP A 180 -6.56 8.00 6.00
CA ASP A 180 -7.52 8.13 7.12
C ASP A 180 -7.98 6.78 7.70
N ILE A 181 -7.03 5.86 7.94
CA ILE A 181 -7.37 4.53 8.46
C ILE A 181 -7.58 4.59 9.98
N PRO A 182 -8.75 4.16 10.50
CA PRO A 182 -8.99 4.16 11.94
C PRO A 182 -7.95 3.32 12.70
N GLY A 183 -7.37 3.90 13.75
CA GLY A 183 -6.35 3.23 14.56
C GLY A 183 -4.93 3.36 14.00
N TRP A 184 -4.77 4.04 12.87
CA TRP A 184 -3.50 4.58 12.39
C TRP A 184 -3.41 6.06 12.77
N SER A 185 -2.20 6.56 13.02
CA SER A 185 -1.97 7.97 13.35
C SER A 185 -0.78 8.48 12.55
N ASN A 186 -1.00 9.59 11.85
CA ASN A 186 0.05 10.31 11.13
C ASN A 186 0.62 11.40 12.04
N ASP A 187 1.91 11.67 11.89
CA ASP A 187 2.59 12.67 12.70
C ASP A 187 2.03 14.07 12.44
N SER A 188 1.84 14.83 13.52
CA SER A 188 1.43 16.24 13.47
C SER A 188 0.10 16.50 12.74
N VAL A 189 -0.83 15.53 12.80
CA VAL A 189 -2.22 15.69 12.32
C VAL A 189 -3.12 16.05 13.51
N ALA A 190 -3.93 17.09 13.35
CA ALA A 190 -4.83 17.54 14.41
C ALA A 190 -6.03 16.59 14.58
N GLU A 191 -6.63 16.58 15.78
CA GLU A 191 -7.86 15.82 16.00
C GLU A 191 -8.99 16.31 15.07
N GLY A 192 -9.69 15.37 14.44
CA GLY A 192 -10.78 15.66 13.50
C GLY A 192 -10.32 16.01 12.07
N GLU A 193 -9.02 16.14 11.84
CA GLU A 193 -8.48 16.38 10.52
C GLU A 193 -8.62 15.13 9.63
N SER A 194 -9.01 15.34 8.37
CA SER A 194 -9.23 14.29 7.37
C SER A 194 -8.70 14.72 6.00
N PHE A 195 -8.21 13.75 5.23
CA PHE A 195 -7.62 13.95 3.91
C PHE A 195 -8.54 13.50 2.77
N GLY A 196 -9.86 13.58 2.97
CA GLY A 196 -10.86 13.15 1.97
C GLY A 196 -10.74 13.86 0.62
N GLU A 197 -10.43 15.16 0.64
CA GLU A 197 -10.21 15.94 -0.57
C GLU A 197 -8.92 15.52 -1.29
N ASP A 198 -7.82 15.32 -0.55
CA ASP A 198 -6.54 14.88 -1.10
C ASP A 198 -6.65 13.48 -1.75
N ARG A 199 -7.36 12.55 -1.09
CA ARG A 199 -7.66 11.22 -1.67
C ARG A 199 -8.47 11.33 -2.95
N SER A 200 -9.52 12.14 -2.94
CA SER A 200 -10.38 12.34 -4.12
C SER A 200 -9.61 12.97 -5.27
N TYR A 201 -8.73 13.94 -4.97
CA TYR A 201 -7.85 14.56 -5.93
C TYR A 201 -6.88 13.54 -6.54
N LEU A 202 -6.19 12.74 -5.71
CA LEU A 202 -5.26 11.71 -6.17
C LEU A 202 -5.94 10.69 -7.10
N ALA A 203 -7.11 10.19 -6.71
CA ALA A 203 -7.87 9.24 -7.52
C ALA A 203 -8.27 9.84 -8.88
N LYS A 204 -8.66 11.12 -8.90
CA LYS A 204 -8.98 11.86 -10.13
C LYS A 204 -7.74 12.07 -11.01
N ALA A 205 -6.61 12.45 -10.43
CA ALA A 205 -5.34 12.62 -11.15
C ALA A 205 -4.90 11.32 -11.82
N ILE A 206 -4.94 10.19 -11.09
CA ILE A 206 -4.66 8.86 -11.65
C ILE A 206 -5.62 8.52 -12.79
N LYS A 207 -6.93 8.74 -12.60
CA LYS A 207 -7.94 8.48 -13.65
C LYS A 207 -7.66 9.28 -14.92
N ASN A 208 -7.32 10.56 -14.78
CA ASN A 208 -6.97 11.42 -15.93
C ASN A 208 -5.74 10.88 -16.68
N LYS A 209 -4.74 10.37 -15.94
CA LYS A 209 -3.53 9.75 -16.52
C LYS A 209 -3.84 8.41 -17.19
N GLU A 210 -4.72 7.58 -16.61
CA GLU A 210 -5.19 6.35 -17.28
C GLU A 210 -5.86 6.67 -18.62
N ILE A 211 -6.79 7.65 -18.62
CA ILE A 211 -7.49 8.08 -19.84
C ILE A 211 -6.52 8.63 -20.88
N SER A 212 -5.61 9.52 -20.49
CA SER A 212 -4.65 10.14 -21.43
C SER A 212 -3.68 9.12 -22.04
N ARG A 213 -3.35 8.05 -21.29
CA ARG A 213 -2.51 6.93 -21.73
C ARG A 213 -3.29 5.80 -22.41
N ARG A 214 -4.62 5.93 -22.54
CA ARG A 214 -5.52 4.88 -23.06
C ARG A 214 -5.41 3.56 -22.30
N LEU A 215 -5.16 3.63 -20.99
CA LEU A 215 -5.16 2.48 -20.09
C LEU A 215 -6.59 2.19 -19.60
N PRO A 216 -6.89 0.94 -19.22
CA PRO A 216 -8.09 0.64 -18.46
C PRO A 216 -8.13 1.45 -17.16
N VAL A 217 -9.31 1.91 -16.75
CA VAL A 217 -9.52 2.70 -15.51
C VAL A 217 -9.49 1.85 -14.23
N THR A 218 -8.67 0.80 -14.22
CA THR A 218 -8.63 -0.22 -13.16
C THR A 218 -8.05 0.35 -11.87
N VAL A 219 -6.96 1.13 -11.96
CA VAL A 219 -6.25 1.65 -10.78
C VAL A 219 -7.09 2.69 -10.08
N SER A 220 -7.63 3.68 -10.80
CA SER A 220 -8.48 4.69 -10.18
C SER A 220 -9.74 4.09 -9.55
N THR A 221 -10.37 3.10 -10.20
CA THR A 221 -11.55 2.39 -9.67
C THR A 221 -11.24 1.66 -8.37
N LEU A 222 -10.13 0.91 -8.32
CA LEU A 222 -9.72 0.21 -7.10
C LEU A 222 -9.34 1.20 -6.00
N LEU A 223 -8.61 2.27 -6.33
CA LEU A 223 -8.14 3.25 -5.36
C LEU A 223 -9.30 4.00 -4.69
N GLN A 224 -10.32 4.41 -5.45
CA GLN A 224 -11.48 5.16 -4.95
C GLN A 224 -12.17 4.49 -3.75
N HIS A 225 -12.19 3.16 -3.72
CA HIS A 225 -12.84 2.36 -2.67
C HIS A 225 -11.85 1.59 -1.79
N SER A 226 -10.56 1.97 -1.82
CA SER A 226 -9.50 1.25 -1.10
C SER A 226 -9.60 1.36 0.42
N GLY A 227 -10.19 2.41 0.98
CA GLY A 227 -10.19 2.65 2.44
C GLY A 227 -10.73 1.47 3.27
N ARG A 228 -11.85 0.87 2.85
CA ARG A 228 -12.41 -0.33 3.52
C ARG A 228 -11.48 -1.54 3.42
N ARG A 229 -10.86 -1.74 2.24
CA ARG A 229 -9.94 -2.86 2.01
C ARG A 229 -8.65 -2.68 2.82
N LEU A 230 -8.05 -1.49 2.77
CA LEU A 230 -6.85 -1.16 3.53
C LEU A 230 -7.08 -1.29 5.04
N PHE A 231 -8.21 -0.78 5.56
CA PHE A 231 -8.55 -0.92 6.98
C PHE A 231 -8.58 -2.39 7.42
N PHE A 232 -9.28 -3.23 6.67
CA PHE A 232 -9.40 -4.65 6.99
C PHE A 232 -8.08 -5.41 6.84
N GLN A 233 -7.39 -5.23 5.71
CA GLN A 233 -6.09 -5.85 5.43
C GLN A 233 -5.04 -5.48 6.50
N SER A 234 -5.04 -4.24 6.96
CA SER A 234 -4.05 -3.73 7.91
C SER A 234 -4.35 -4.11 9.36
N ALA A 235 -5.60 -4.43 9.69
CA ALA A 235 -5.95 -4.98 11.00
C ALA A 235 -5.24 -6.31 11.32
N PHE A 236 -4.63 -6.97 10.32
CA PHE A 236 -3.85 -8.19 10.54
C PHE A 236 -2.45 -7.90 11.10
N HIS A 237 -1.93 -6.68 10.87
CA HIS A 237 -0.53 -6.32 11.08
C HIS A 237 -0.32 -5.12 12.01
N PHE A 238 -1.35 -4.32 12.28
CA PHE A 238 -1.26 -3.15 13.16
C PHE A 238 -2.23 -3.24 14.34
N LYS A 239 -1.68 -3.20 15.56
CA LYS A 239 -2.43 -3.30 16.82
C LYS A 239 -3.57 -2.28 16.92
N GLY A 240 -3.29 -1.00 16.68
CA GLY A 240 -4.31 0.06 16.79
C GLY A 240 -5.46 -0.12 15.81
N ILE A 241 -5.17 -0.55 14.58
CA ILE A 241 -6.17 -0.82 13.55
C ILE A 241 -7.00 -2.06 13.92
N HIS A 242 -6.34 -3.11 14.41
CA HIS A 242 -7.00 -4.32 14.90
C HIS A 242 -8.02 -4.04 16.01
N GLU A 243 -7.62 -3.26 17.01
CA GLU A 243 -8.49 -2.87 18.13
C GLU A 243 -9.72 -2.07 17.64
N LYS A 244 -9.54 -1.17 16.67
CA LYS A 244 -10.64 -0.43 16.06
C LYS A 244 -11.58 -1.33 15.27
N LEU A 245 -11.07 -2.27 14.48
CA LEU A 245 -11.91 -3.21 13.73
C LEU A 245 -12.75 -4.08 14.69
N ARG A 246 -12.13 -4.56 15.77
CA ARG A 246 -12.81 -5.34 16.81
C ARG A 246 -13.96 -4.56 17.45
N TYR A 247 -13.73 -3.29 17.79
CA TYR A 247 -14.76 -2.42 18.35
C TYR A 247 -15.95 -2.26 17.40
N THR A 248 -15.67 -1.93 16.13
CA THR A 248 -16.71 -1.77 15.09
C THR A 248 -17.54 -3.04 14.89
N ALA A 249 -16.89 -4.21 14.82
CA ALA A 249 -17.57 -5.49 14.64
C ALA A 249 -18.49 -5.84 15.83
N ARG A 250 -18.10 -5.48 17.06
CA ARG A 250 -18.92 -5.68 18.27
C ARG A 250 -20.14 -4.78 18.27
N GLU A 251 -20.00 -3.51 17.91
CA GLU A 251 -21.13 -2.58 17.87
C GLU A 251 -22.15 -2.92 16.78
N GLN A 252 -21.69 -3.38 15.62
CA GLN A 252 -22.60 -3.89 14.58
C GLN A 252 -23.44 -5.07 15.07
N ARG A 253 -22.86 -6.01 15.84
CA ARG A 253 -23.59 -7.15 16.43
C ARG A 253 -24.56 -6.72 17.53
N ARG A 254 -24.21 -5.70 18.30
CA ARG A 254 -25.09 -5.17 19.36
C ARG A 254 -26.33 -4.50 18.76
N THR A 255 -26.12 -3.66 17.75
CA THR A 255 -27.19 -2.94 17.06
C THR A 255 -28.10 -3.86 16.23
N SER A 256 -27.56 -4.90 15.60
CA SER A 256 -28.39 -5.88 14.86
C SER A 256 -29.30 -6.69 15.79
N ARG A 257 -28.82 -7.09 16.98
CA ARG A 257 -29.64 -7.79 17.99
C ARG A 257 -30.78 -6.93 18.54
N LEU A 258 -30.57 -5.62 18.67
CA LEU A 258 -31.62 -4.71 19.12
C LEU A 258 -32.74 -4.53 18.08
N ARG A 259 -32.42 -4.63 16.78
CA ARG A 259 -33.40 -4.54 15.68
C ARG A 259 -34.20 -5.81 15.45
N THR A 260 -33.70 -6.97 15.88
CA THR A 260 -34.43 -8.25 15.77
C THR A 260 -35.39 -8.51 16.94
N HIS A 261 -35.40 -7.64 17.95
CA HIS A 261 -36.27 -7.73 19.14
C HIS A 261 -37.25 -6.56 19.26
N SER A 262 -37.37 -5.75 18.21
CA SER A 262 -38.40 -4.71 18.02
C SER A 262 -39.36 -5.14 16.91
#